data_AF-A0A2N2WJJ5-F1
#
_entry.id   AF-A0A2N2WJJ5-F1
#
_cell.length_a   1.000
_cell.length_b   1.000
_cell.length_c   1.000
_cell.angle_alpha   90.00
_cell.angle_beta   90.00
_cell.angle_gamma   90.00
#
_symmetry.space_group_name_H-M   'P 1'
#
loop_
_entity.id
_entity.type
_entity.pdbx_description
1 polymer ?
#
loop_
_entity_poly.entity_id
_entity_poly.type
_entity_poly.pdbx_seq_one_letter_code
_entity_poly.pdbx_strand_id
1 'polypeptide(L)'
;MKKILIVFAFLIQTCFLFAQTIPDRTQWHTWKIHISGVDSPSKADYLSRSLEKMNLVLFSAFSYLDGNGFVVSSMLNIDNIISYTNNSGKGFYIDEFEIADLTDSLFLNIYLLRNNIMINNAFNQKLPYLRVGANSELSDLLFSIARNELLRRFYVLNPQYRSVEDEQNN
;
A
#
# COMPACT_ATOMS: atom_id res chain seq x y z
N MET A 1 23.96 -23.67 -34.65
CA MET A 1 24.05 -22.80 -33.44
C MET A 1 23.10 -21.60 -33.47
N LYS A 2 22.91 -20.89 -34.61
CA LYS A 2 21.94 -19.77 -34.71
C LYS A 2 20.48 -20.12 -34.33
N LYS A 3 20.03 -21.35 -34.62
CA LYS A 3 18.66 -21.81 -34.29
C LYS A 3 18.42 -22.00 -32.79
N ILE A 4 19.45 -22.32 -32.01
CA ILE A 4 19.34 -22.53 -30.55
C ILE A 4 19.19 -21.18 -29.83
N LEU A 5 19.83 -20.14 -30.36
CA LEU A 5 19.80 -18.78 -29.81
C LEU A 5 18.41 -18.12 -29.93
N ILE A 6 17.66 -18.44 -30.99
CA ILE A 6 16.28 -17.97 -31.21
C ILE A 6 15.32 -18.59 -30.19
N VAL A 7 15.49 -19.88 -29.87
CA VAL A 7 14.64 -20.57 -28.87
C VAL A 7 14.88 -20.01 -27.46
N PHE A 8 16.13 -19.70 -27.11
CA PHE A 8 16.46 -19.06 -25.83
C PHE A 8 15.88 -17.64 -25.73
N ALA A 9 15.94 -16.84 -26.80
CA ALA A 9 15.34 -15.50 -26.82
C ALA A 9 13.80 -15.54 -26.66
N PHE A 10 13.15 -16.56 -27.24
CA PHE A 10 11.70 -16.74 -27.13
C PHE A 10 11.26 -17.18 -25.72
N LEU A 11 12.03 -18.06 -25.07
CA LEU A 11 11.80 -18.49 -23.68
C LEU A 11 11.98 -17.34 -22.68
N ILE A 12 12.95 -16.46 -22.93
CA ILE A 12 13.16 -15.28 -22.08
C ILE A 12 11.98 -14.31 -22.20
N GLN A 13 11.44 -14.10 -23.41
CA GLN A 13 10.28 -13.21 -23.61
C GLN A 13 8.99 -13.71 -22.94
N THR A 14 8.72 -15.02 -22.92
CA THR A 14 7.52 -15.55 -22.25
C THR A 14 7.62 -15.46 -20.73
N CYS A 15 8.82 -15.54 -20.15
CA CYS A 15 9.02 -15.34 -18.71
C CYS A 15 8.73 -13.90 -18.24
N PHE A 16 8.92 -12.89 -19.08
CA PHE A 16 8.65 -11.49 -18.71
C PHE A 16 7.15 -11.12 -18.69
N LEU A 17 6.31 -11.83 -19.45
CA LEU A 17 4.87 -11.53 -19.53
C LEU A 17 4.08 -11.95 -18.28
N PHE A 18 4.63 -12.84 -17.45
CA PHE A 18 3.99 -13.26 -16.20
C PHE A 18 4.37 -12.40 -14.97
N ALA A 19 5.15 -11.33 -15.16
CA ALA A 19 5.82 -10.67 -14.05
C ALA A 19 5.10 -9.47 -13.42
N GLN A 20 3.93 -9.01 -13.92
CA GLN A 20 3.34 -7.74 -13.43
C GLN A 20 1.81 -7.69 -13.35
N THR A 21 1.12 -8.81 -13.20
CA THR A 21 -0.32 -8.72 -12.87
C THR A 21 -0.47 -8.22 -11.43
N ILE A 22 -1.08 -7.04 -11.26
CA ILE A 22 -1.54 -6.57 -9.94
C ILE A 22 -2.44 -7.67 -9.36
N PRO A 23 -2.20 -8.13 -8.12
CA PRO A 23 -3.05 -9.15 -7.52
C PRO A 23 -4.48 -8.62 -7.39
N ASP A 24 -5.45 -9.50 -7.66
CA ASP A 24 -6.86 -9.18 -7.44
C ASP A 24 -7.07 -8.70 -6.00
N ARG A 25 -7.86 -7.62 -5.85
CA ARG A 25 -8.19 -7.01 -4.56
C ARG A 25 -8.85 -8.01 -3.61
N THR A 26 -9.58 -9.00 -4.13
CA THR A 26 -10.17 -10.08 -3.32
C THR A 26 -9.13 -10.90 -2.55
N GLN A 27 -7.85 -10.85 -2.97
CA GLN A 27 -6.74 -11.55 -2.33
C GLN A 27 -5.99 -10.67 -1.33
N TRP A 28 -6.36 -9.39 -1.20
CA TRP A 28 -5.69 -8.46 -0.30
C TRP A 28 -6.21 -8.67 1.12
N HIS A 29 -5.27 -8.85 2.03
CA HIS A 29 -5.52 -8.98 3.45
C HIS A 29 -4.81 -7.84 4.16
N THR A 30 -5.37 -7.40 5.28
CA THR A 30 -4.76 -6.36 6.11
C THR A 30 -4.45 -6.89 7.49
N TRP A 31 -3.25 -6.58 7.97
CA TRP A 31 -2.84 -6.81 9.34
C TRP A 31 -2.59 -5.47 10.00
N LYS A 32 -3.14 -5.31 11.19
CA LYS A 32 -2.65 -4.32 12.12
C LYS A 32 -1.51 -4.95 12.91
N ILE A 33 -0.40 -4.24 12.99
CA ILE A 33 0.83 -4.74 13.61
C ILE A 33 1.32 -3.75 14.64
N HIS A 34 1.74 -4.27 15.79
CA HIS A 34 2.52 -3.50 16.74
C HIS A 34 4.00 -3.62 16.36
N ILE A 35 4.71 -2.51 16.45
CA ILE A 35 6.09 -2.42 16.03
C ILE A 35 6.92 -1.51 16.94
N SER A 36 8.04 -2.05 17.38
CA SER A 36 9.09 -1.32 18.08
C SER A 36 10.19 -0.87 17.12
N GLY A 37 10.87 0.23 17.47
CA GLY A 37 12.02 0.76 16.73
C GLY A 37 11.69 1.78 15.63
N VAL A 38 10.39 2.05 15.40
CA VAL A 38 9.91 3.10 14.50
C VAL A 38 9.73 4.40 15.30
N ASP A 39 10.82 5.11 15.57
CA ASP A 39 10.84 6.31 16.43
C ASP A 39 10.84 7.64 15.65
N SER A 40 10.74 7.57 14.33
CA SER A 40 10.79 8.75 13.46
C SER A 40 10.02 8.52 12.16
N PRO A 41 9.51 9.60 11.52
CA PRO A 41 8.86 9.52 10.21
C PRO A 41 9.73 8.84 9.15
N SER A 42 11.04 9.11 9.18
CA SER A 42 12.00 8.53 8.24
C SER A 42 12.15 7.02 8.41
N LYS A 43 12.17 6.52 9.66
CA LYS A 43 12.20 5.07 9.92
C LYS A 43 10.90 4.39 9.52
N ALA A 44 9.74 5.03 9.78
CA ALA A 44 8.44 4.53 9.36
C ALA A 44 8.38 4.36 7.83
N ASP A 45 8.75 5.41 7.09
CA ASP A 45 8.78 5.36 5.63
C ASP A 45 9.79 4.35 5.10
N TYR A 46 10.99 4.30 5.70
CA TYR A 46 12.03 3.34 5.34
C TYR A 46 11.54 1.90 5.46
N LEU A 47 10.89 1.54 6.56
CA LEU A 47 10.40 0.19 6.78
C LEU A 47 9.34 -0.19 5.74
N SER A 48 8.34 0.67 5.54
CA SER A 48 7.31 0.41 4.53
C SER A 48 7.90 0.22 3.13
N ARG A 49 8.80 1.12 2.71
CA ARG A 49 9.47 1.01 1.40
C ARG A 49 10.33 -0.25 1.29
N SER A 50 10.95 -0.67 2.39
CA SER A 50 11.78 -1.88 2.43
C SER A 50 10.91 -3.13 2.22
N LEU A 51 9.76 -3.22 2.89
CA LEU A 51 8.81 -4.31 2.71
C LEU A 51 8.24 -4.35 1.29
N GLU A 52 7.87 -3.18 0.74
CA GLU A 52 7.37 -3.03 -0.64
C GLU A 52 8.44 -3.47 -1.66
N LYS A 53 9.70 -3.04 -1.47
CA LYS A 53 10.82 -3.38 -2.34
C LYS A 53 11.15 -4.87 -2.33
N MET A 54 10.95 -5.54 -1.19
CA MET A 54 11.13 -6.99 -1.06
C MET A 54 9.93 -7.79 -1.56
N ASN A 55 8.88 -7.12 -2.07
CA ASN A 55 7.63 -7.74 -2.51
C ASN A 55 6.95 -8.58 -1.42
N LEU A 56 7.15 -8.20 -0.15
CA LEU A 56 6.50 -8.85 0.99
C LEU A 56 5.10 -8.26 1.22
N VAL A 57 4.93 -6.99 0.87
CA VAL A 57 3.68 -6.25 1.03
C VAL A 57 3.30 -5.56 -0.28
N LEU A 58 2.00 -5.38 -0.48
CA LEU A 58 1.45 -4.52 -1.54
C LEU A 58 1.53 -3.07 -1.12
N PHE A 59 1.22 -2.80 0.14
CA PHE A 59 1.26 -1.47 0.72
C PHE A 59 1.38 -1.56 2.23
N SER A 60 2.06 -0.61 2.86
CA SER A 60 2.12 -0.56 4.33
C SER A 60 2.33 0.86 4.81
N ALA A 61 1.93 1.14 6.04
CA ALA A 61 2.20 2.40 6.71
C ALA A 61 2.37 2.17 8.21
N PHE A 62 3.29 2.90 8.83
CA PHE A 62 3.60 2.77 10.25
C PHE A 62 3.51 4.14 10.93
N SER A 63 2.89 4.17 12.10
CA SER A 63 2.95 5.32 13.00
C SER A 63 4.23 5.26 13.83
N TYR A 64 4.95 6.37 13.85
CA TYR A 64 6.09 6.57 14.75
C TYR A 64 5.67 7.15 16.11
N LEU A 65 4.40 7.54 16.27
CA LEU A 65 3.89 8.14 17.50
C LEU A 65 3.37 7.08 18.48
N ASP A 66 2.70 6.06 17.95
CA ASP A 66 1.92 5.10 18.72
C ASP A 66 2.36 3.65 18.49
N GLY A 67 3.47 3.43 17.77
CA GLY A 67 4.08 2.11 17.61
C GLY A 67 3.21 1.09 16.88
N ASN A 68 2.19 1.54 16.16
CA ASN A 68 1.28 0.70 15.39
C ASN A 68 1.47 0.93 13.89
N GLY A 69 1.20 -0.09 13.10
CA GLY A 69 1.20 0.01 11.65
C GLY A 69 0.14 -0.88 11.03
N PHE A 70 -0.04 -0.70 9.73
CA PHE A 70 -0.90 -1.53 8.92
C PHE A 70 -0.13 -2.03 7.72
N VAL A 71 -0.34 -3.29 7.39
CA VAL A 71 0.25 -3.95 6.22
C VAL A 71 -0.87 -4.54 5.39
N VAL A 72 -0.82 -4.29 4.09
CA VAL A 72 -1.68 -4.90 3.08
C VAL A 72 -0.83 -5.86 2.25
N SER A 73 -1.15 -7.15 2.27
CA SER A 73 -0.42 -8.20 1.54
C SER A 73 -1.31 -9.42 1.25
N SER A 74 -0.75 -10.45 0.61
CA SER A 74 -1.40 -11.77 0.53
C SER A 74 -1.34 -12.47 1.90
N MET A 75 -2.34 -13.31 2.18
CA MET A 75 -2.50 -13.97 3.49
C MET A 75 -1.26 -14.73 3.97
N LEU A 76 -0.50 -15.28 3.04
CA LEU A 76 0.67 -16.14 3.30
C LEU A 76 1.94 -15.38 3.69
N ASN A 77 1.93 -14.04 3.64
CA ASN A 77 3.16 -13.26 3.79
C ASN A 77 3.46 -12.79 5.22
N ILE A 78 2.52 -12.92 6.18
CA ILE A 78 2.70 -12.31 7.52
C ILE A 78 3.96 -12.85 8.25
N ASP A 79 4.20 -14.15 8.20
CA ASP A 79 5.39 -14.76 8.82
C ASP A 79 6.69 -14.28 8.15
N ASN A 80 6.67 -14.10 6.83
CA ASN A 80 7.82 -13.57 6.08
C ASN A 80 8.08 -12.09 6.42
N ILE A 81 7.02 -11.30 6.63
CA ILE A 81 7.10 -9.90 7.05
C ILE A 81 7.72 -9.80 8.44
N ILE A 82 7.27 -10.62 9.39
CA ILE A 82 7.82 -10.68 10.76
C ILE A 82 9.28 -11.10 10.71
N SER A 83 9.59 -12.19 10.02
CA SER A 83 10.95 -12.71 9.90
C SER A 83 11.90 -11.68 9.28
N TYR A 84 11.50 -11.03 8.19
CA TYR A 84 12.30 -9.98 7.56
C TYR A 84 12.53 -8.80 8.50
N THR A 85 11.47 -8.33 9.16
CA THR A 85 11.53 -7.12 10.01
C THR A 85 12.44 -7.38 11.22
N ASN A 86 12.21 -8.48 11.93
CA ASN A 86 12.93 -8.83 13.16
C ASN A 86 14.40 -9.20 12.89
N ASN A 87 14.72 -9.71 11.70
CA ASN A 87 16.08 -10.10 11.32
C ASN A 87 16.80 -9.08 10.43
N SER A 88 16.20 -7.91 10.16
CA SER A 88 16.78 -6.88 9.27
C SER A 88 18.09 -6.26 9.79
N GLY A 89 18.38 -6.41 11.09
CA GLY A 89 19.49 -5.72 11.76
C GLY A 89 19.30 -4.19 11.84
N LYS A 90 18.10 -3.67 11.54
CA LYS A 90 17.76 -2.24 11.57
C LYS A 90 17.10 -1.77 12.87
N GLY A 91 16.94 -2.67 13.84
CA GLY A 91 16.36 -2.37 15.14
C GLY A 91 14.83 -2.29 15.13
N PHE A 92 14.17 -2.83 14.10
CA PHE A 92 12.72 -3.00 14.07
C PHE A 92 12.32 -4.33 14.69
N TYR A 93 11.20 -4.36 15.40
CA TYR A 93 10.67 -5.58 15.98
C TYR A 93 9.14 -5.59 15.98
N ILE A 94 8.55 -6.60 15.35
CA ILE A 94 7.12 -6.90 15.39
C ILE A 94 6.93 -8.00 16.45
N ASP A 95 6.11 -7.68 17.44
CA ASP A 95 5.76 -8.52 18.59
C ASP A 95 4.28 -8.96 18.54
N GLU A 96 3.39 -8.12 18.01
CA GLU A 96 1.97 -8.43 17.90
C GLU A 96 1.42 -8.14 16.50
N PHE A 97 0.47 -8.97 16.06
CA PHE A 97 -0.30 -8.73 14.85
C PHE A 97 -1.72 -9.28 14.97
N GLU A 98 -2.67 -8.59 14.36
CA GLU A 98 -4.05 -9.02 14.25
C GLU A 98 -4.57 -8.76 12.83
N ILE A 99 -5.47 -9.62 12.35
CA ILE A 99 -6.14 -9.40 11.07
C ILE A 99 -7.13 -8.25 11.23
N ALA A 100 -7.18 -7.36 10.24
CA ALA A 100 -8.14 -6.28 10.14
C ALA A 100 -8.89 -6.34 8.81
N ASP A 101 -10.19 -6.06 8.85
CA ASP A 101 -11.01 -6.04 7.64
C ASP A 101 -10.64 -4.86 6.74
N LEU A 102 -10.21 -5.16 5.51
CA LEU A 102 -9.81 -4.15 4.54
C LEU A 102 -11.03 -3.46 3.91
N THR A 103 -11.57 -2.49 4.63
CA THR A 103 -12.58 -1.56 4.09
C THR A 103 -11.90 -0.41 3.32
N ASP A 104 -12.60 0.22 2.38
CA ASP A 104 -12.10 1.44 1.71
C ASP A 104 -11.74 2.53 2.74
N SER A 105 -12.54 2.63 3.80
CA SER A 105 -12.32 3.54 4.92
C SER A 105 -11.03 3.27 5.68
N LEU A 106 -10.71 2.00 5.97
CA LEU A 106 -9.44 1.62 6.58
C LEU A 106 -8.29 1.88 5.61
N PHE A 107 -8.45 1.52 4.34
CA PHE A 107 -7.44 1.76 3.31
C PHE A 107 -7.06 3.24 3.20
N LEU A 108 -8.04 4.15 3.17
CA LEU A 108 -7.78 5.59 3.17
C LEU A 108 -6.98 6.02 4.40
N ASN A 109 -7.31 5.50 5.60
CA ASN A 109 -6.57 5.83 6.81
C ASN A 109 -5.10 5.36 6.71
N ILE A 110 -4.84 4.16 6.17
CA ILE A 110 -3.49 3.63 5.93
C ILE A 110 -2.75 4.52 4.91
N TYR A 111 -3.42 4.92 3.85
CA TYR A 111 -2.85 5.77 2.79
C TYR A 111 -2.43 7.15 3.32
N LEU A 112 -3.26 7.76 4.16
CA LEU A 112 -2.97 9.04 4.80
C LEU A 112 -1.88 8.91 5.87
N LEU A 113 -1.88 7.81 6.63
CA LEU A 113 -0.85 7.49 7.62
C LEU A 113 0.54 7.46 6.98
N ARG A 114 0.67 6.93 5.75
CA ARG A 114 1.95 6.91 5.01
C ARG A 114 2.62 8.29 4.91
N ASN A 115 1.81 9.35 4.85
CA ASN A 115 2.28 10.74 4.74
C ASN A 115 2.06 11.54 6.02
N ASN A 116 1.67 10.89 7.14
CA ASN A 116 1.30 11.54 8.39
C ASN A 116 0.21 12.61 8.23
N ILE A 117 -0.74 12.38 7.32
CA ILE A 117 -1.85 13.29 7.07
C ILE A 117 -3.03 12.90 7.95
N MET A 118 -3.53 13.84 8.73
CA MET A 118 -4.81 13.66 9.44
C MET A 118 -5.99 13.74 8.46
N ILE A 119 -7.02 12.93 8.65
CA ILE A 119 -8.21 12.89 7.78
C ILE A 119 -8.86 14.27 7.60
N ASN A 120 -8.92 15.08 8.66
CA ASN A 120 -9.50 16.43 8.61
C ASN A 120 -8.68 17.38 7.73
N ASN A 121 -7.37 17.17 7.66
CA ASN A 121 -6.48 17.97 6.81
C ASN A 121 -6.56 17.50 5.34
N ALA A 122 -6.91 16.23 5.11
CA ALA A 122 -6.98 15.64 3.77
C ALA A 122 -8.02 16.31 2.87
N PHE A 123 -9.10 16.87 3.41
CA PHE A 123 -10.11 17.59 2.61
C PHE A 123 -9.64 18.96 2.12
N ASN A 124 -8.66 19.57 2.80
CA ASN A 124 -8.17 20.92 2.51
C ASN A 124 -6.92 20.91 1.63
N GLN A 125 -6.43 19.74 1.23
CA GLN A 125 -5.23 19.60 0.42
C GLN A 125 -5.39 18.51 -0.63
N LYS A 126 -4.59 18.59 -1.70
CA LYS A 126 -4.54 17.52 -2.70
C LYS A 126 -3.98 16.25 -2.06
N LEU A 127 -4.66 15.12 -2.24
CA LEU A 127 -4.15 13.82 -1.83
C LEU A 127 -2.79 13.55 -2.51
N PRO A 128 -1.73 13.23 -1.75
CA PRO A 128 -0.42 12.98 -2.34
C PRO A 128 -0.42 11.68 -3.15
N TYR A 129 0.31 11.68 -4.26
CA TYR A 129 0.55 10.46 -5.02
C TYR A 129 1.73 9.69 -4.41
N LEU A 130 1.50 8.42 -4.08
CA LEU A 130 2.50 7.52 -3.52
C LEU A 130 3.04 6.56 -4.59
N ARG A 131 4.35 6.61 -4.83
CA ARG A 131 5.03 5.67 -5.73
C ARG A 131 5.46 4.43 -4.96
N VAL A 132 4.82 3.30 -5.25
CA VAL A 132 5.14 1.99 -4.66
C VAL A 132 6.14 1.26 -5.56
N GLY A 133 7.42 1.40 -5.22
CA GLY A 133 8.52 0.76 -5.93
C GLY A 133 8.53 1.09 -7.44
N ALA A 134 8.71 0.06 -8.26
CA ALA A 134 8.71 0.18 -9.73
C ALA A 134 7.33 -0.04 -10.36
N ASN A 135 6.30 -0.35 -9.57
CA ASN A 135 4.98 -0.70 -10.09
C ASN A 135 4.07 0.55 -10.16
N SER A 136 4.08 1.21 -11.32
CA SER A 136 3.25 2.38 -11.58
C SER A 136 1.76 2.05 -11.56
N GLU A 137 1.37 0.91 -12.13
CA GLU A 137 -0.04 0.51 -12.20
C GLU A 137 -0.62 0.27 -10.79
N LEU A 138 0.14 -0.36 -9.90
CA LEU A 138 -0.24 -0.51 -8.49
C LEU A 138 -0.34 0.87 -7.82
N SER A 139 0.62 1.76 -8.06
CA SER A 139 0.61 3.11 -7.50
C SER A 139 -0.67 3.89 -7.92
N ASP A 140 -1.07 3.78 -9.19
CA ASP A 140 -2.28 4.39 -9.73
C ASP A 140 -3.55 3.78 -9.13
N LEU A 141 -3.59 2.45 -8.98
CA LEU A 141 -4.71 1.76 -8.35
C LEU A 141 -4.90 2.20 -6.89
N LEU A 142 -3.82 2.19 -6.10
CA LEU A 142 -3.85 2.60 -4.70
C LEU A 142 -4.30 4.07 -4.55
N PHE A 143 -3.78 4.96 -5.41
CA PHE A 143 -4.19 6.36 -5.44
C PHE A 143 -5.67 6.52 -5.78
N SER A 144 -6.18 5.78 -6.77
CA SER A 144 -7.59 5.81 -7.18
C SER A 144 -8.53 5.39 -6.04
N ILE A 145 -8.21 4.29 -5.33
CA ILE A 145 -9.00 3.81 -4.18
C ILE A 145 -9.07 4.89 -3.09
N ALA A 146 -7.90 5.44 -2.69
CA ALA A 146 -7.84 6.46 -1.65
C ALA A 146 -8.58 7.75 -2.06
N ARG A 147 -8.41 8.19 -3.31
CA ARG A 147 -9.10 9.38 -3.83
C ARG A 147 -10.62 9.20 -3.81
N ASN A 148 -11.12 8.06 -4.30
CA ASN A 148 -12.56 7.81 -4.38
C ASN A 148 -13.20 7.76 -2.98
N GLU A 149 -12.55 7.10 -2.02
CA GLU A 149 -13.03 7.07 -0.64
C GLU A 149 -12.99 8.46 0.01
N LEU A 150 -11.96 9.27 -0.26
CA LEU A 150 -11.86 10.63 0.25
C LEU A 150 -13.00 11.50 -0.29
N LEU A 151 -13.28 11.45 -1.60
CA LEU A 151 -14.40 12.15 -2.22
C LEU A 151 -15.74 11.68 -1.65
N ARG A 152 -15.93 10.36 -1.51
CA ARG A 152 -17.15 9.81 -0.91
C ARG A 152 -17.38 10.38 0.49
N ARG A 153 -16.36 10.41 1.35
CA ARG A 153 -16.45 11.01 2.70
C ARG A 153 -16.74 12.51 2.64
N PHE A 154 -16.10 13.24 1.72
CA PHE A 154 -16.33 14.67 1.55
C PHE A 154 -17.81 14.97 1.24
N TYR A 155 -18.42 14.25 0.31
CA TYR A 155 -19.82 14.45 -0.08
C TYR A 155 -20.83 13.96 0.98
N VAL A 156 -20.48 12.94 1.77
CA VAL A 156 -21.30 12.53 2.92
C VAL A 156 -21.33 13.63 3.98
N LEU A 157 -20.20 14.29 4.23
CA LEU A 157 -20.10 15.38 5.20
C LEU A 157 -20.62 16.73 4.65
N ASN A 158 -20.63 16.90 3.33
CA ASN A 158 -21.03 18.13 2.65
C ASN A 158 -22.04 17.84 1.53
N PRO A 159 -23.25 17.38 1.88
CA PRO A 159 -24.24 16.92 0.90
C PRO A 159 -24.66 18.00 -0.11
N GLN A 160 -24.53 19.29 0.25
CA GLN A 160 -24.79 20.42 -0.63
C GLN A 160 -23.93 20.47 -1.90
N TYR A 161 -22.82 19.73 -1.96
CA TYR A 161 -21.95 19.68 -3.14
C TYR A 161 -22.20 18.46 -4.05
N ARG A 162 -23.13 17.55 -3.72
CA ARG A 162 -23.39 16.35 -4.54
C ARG A 162 -23.92 16.66 -5.94
N SER A 163 -24.74 17.70 -6.09
CA SER A 163 -25.41 18.02 -7.36
C SER A 163 -24.47 18.57 -8.45
N VAL A 164 -23.21 18.88 -8.11
CA VAL A 164 -22.26 19.49 -9.06
C VAL A 164 -21.47 18.44 -9.86
N GLU A 165 -21.32 17.21 -9.35
CA GLU A 165 -20.61 16.13 -10.06
C GLU A 165 -21.51 15.34 -11.02
N ASP A 166 -22.80 15.21 -10.73
CA ASP A 166 -23.76 14.50 -11.60
C ASP A 166 -24.00 15.24 -12.94
N GLU A 167 -23.70 16.54 -13.00
CA GLU A 167 -23.78 17.36 -14.22
C GLU A 167 -22.49 17.34 -15.07
N GLN A 168 -21.35 16.90 -14.52
CA GLN A 168 -20.07 16.86 -15.25
C GLN A 168 -19.71 15.48 -15.84
N ASN A 169 -20.43 14.44 -15.44
CA ASN A 169 -20.22 13.06 -15.92
C ASN A 169 -21.36 12.54 -16.82
N ASN A 170 -22.30 13.40 -17.24
CA ASN A 170 -23.25 13.18 -18.34
C ASN A 170 -22.85 13.98 -19.58
#